data_AF-A0A2V5X052-F1
#
_entry.id   AF-A0A2V5X052-F1
#
_cell.length_a   1.000
_cell.length_b   1.000
_cell.length_c   1.000
_cell.angle_alpha   90.00
_cell.angle_beta   90.00
_cell.angle_gamma   90.00
#
_symmetry.space_group_name_H-M   'P 1'
#
loop_
_entity.id
_entity.type
_entity.pdbx_description
1 polymer ?
#
loop_
_entity_poly.entity_id
_entity_poly.type
_entity_poly.pdbx_seq_one_letter_code
_entity_poly.pdbx_strand_id
1 'polypeptide(L)'
;MANTNAGPGKLTLQAESLDVTPYYDLFAGPSNTRPAEPEKKTKTTPQPAASPVEPDPVALPFQQFTFDAKIDRLYLREIAVSNFLATVKLNHGEVAVKPLQLAFNGAPVSASALVNLAVKGYTYDLWLNADKVPLEPIANTFAPDDRGQY
;
A
#
# COMPACT_ATOMS: atom_id res chain seq x y z
N MET A 1 32.32 4.23 -10.51
CA MET A 1 30.95 3.70 -10.37
C MET A 1 30.13 4.42 -11.42
N ALA A 2 29.53 3.69 -12.38
CA ALA A 2 28.74 4.32 -13.43
C ALA A 2 27.40 4.73 -12.84
N ASN A 3 27.18 6.04 -12.64
CA ASN A 3 25.85 6.56 -12.37
C ASN A 3 25.08 6.44 -13.69
N THR A 4 24.27 5.38 -13.83
CA THR A 4 23.30 5.30 -14.91
C THR A 4 22.35 6.47 -14.74
N ASN A 5 22.55 7.52 -15.53
CA ASN A 5 21.61 8.63 -15.68
C ASN A 5 20.38 8.10 -16.41
N ALA A 6 19.53 7.36 -15.69
CA ALA A 6 18.25 6.92 -16.21
C ALA A 6 17.39 8.17 -16.43
N GLY A 7 16.99 8.42 -17.68
CA GLY A 7 16.09 9.51 -18.01
C GLY A 7 14.74 9.40 -17.29
N PRO A 8 13.94 10.47 -17.29
CA PRO A 8 12.64 10.46 -16.61
C PRO A 8 11.72 9.38 -17.19
N GLY A 9 11.14 8.57 -16.31
CA GLY A 9 10.18 7.53 -16.69
C GLY A 9 8.73 7.98 -16.47
N LYS A 10 7.82 7.52 -17.33
CA LYS A 10 6.38 7.69 -17.14
C LYS A 10 5.63 6.40 -17.42
N LEU A 11 4.72 6.02 -16.52
CA LEU A 11 3.79 4.92 -16.70
C LEU A 11 2.36 5.43 -16.47
N THR A 12 1.46 5.10 -17.39
CA THR A 12 0.04 5.47 -17.30
C THR A 12 -0.81 4.21 -17.34
N LEU A 13 -1.68 4.04 -16.34
CA LEU A 13 -2.67 2.97 -16.27
C LEU A 13 -4.07 3.55 -16.46
N GLN A 14 -4.79 3.09 -17.49
CA GLN A 14 -6.17 3.50 -17.75
C GLN A 14 -7.05 2.28 -17.99
N ALA A 15 -8.21 2.23 -17.33
CA ALA A 15 -9.18 1.16 -17.53
C ALA A 15 -10.61 1.62 -17.18
N GLU A 16 -11.60 1.20 -17.98
CA GLU A 16 -13.01 1.39 -17.63
C GLU A 16 -13.48 0.43 -16.51
N SER A 17 -12.84 -0.74 -16.44
CA SER A 17 -13.08 -1.75 -15.43
C SER A 17 -11.83 -2.60 -15.23
N LEU A 18 -11.48 -2.90 -13.99
CA LEU A 18 -10.37 -3.78 -13.62
C LEU A 18 -10.79 -4.68 -12.46
N ASP A 19 -10.84 -5.99 -12.68
CA ASP A 19 -11.09 -6.96 -11.62
C ASP A 19 -9.78 -7.65 -11.25
N VAL A 20 -9.31 -7.40 -10.03
CA VAL A 20 -8.08 -7.98 -9.49
C VAL A 20 -8.36 -9.15 -8.55
N THR A 21 -9.62 -9.51 -8.34
CA THR A 21 -10.02 -10.63 -7.47
C THR A 21 -9.31 -11.93 -7.84
N PRO A 22 -9.25 -12.36 -9.12
CA PRO A 22 -8.60 -13.62 -9.47
C PRO A 22 -7.11 -13.61 -9.13
N TYR A 23 -6.43 -12.48 -9.36
CA TYR A 23 -5.02 -12.33 -9.04
C TYR A 23 -4.80 -12.33 -7.53
N TYR A 24 -5.65 -11.64 -6.78
CA TYR A 24 -5.58 -11.61 -5.33
C TYR A 24 -5.77 -13.01 -4.74
N ASP A 25 -6.78 -13.76 -5.19
CA ASP A 25 -7.08 -15.10 -4.68
C ASP A 25 -5.96 -16.12 -4.95
N LEU A 26 -5.17 -15.94 -6.03
CA LEU A 26 -4.00 -16.77 -6.30
C LEU A 26 -2.90 -16.59 -5.24
N PHE A 27 -2.69 -15.36 -4.76
CA PHE A 27 -1.62 -15.06 -3.78
C PHE A 27 -2.11 -15.15 -2.33
N ALA A 28 -3.40 -14.90 -2.09
CA ALA A 28 -4.05 -14.98 -0.78
C ALA A 28 -4.74 -16.33 -0.53
N GLY A 29 -4.63 -17.29 -1.48
CA GLY A 29 -5.19 -18.63 -1.38
C GLY A 29 -4.76 -19.36 -0.10
N PRO A 30 -5.46 -20.46 0.27
CA PRO A 30 -5.43 -21.01 1.61
C PRO A 30 -4.00 -21.15 2.10
N SER A 31 -3.68 -20.36 3.13
CA SER A 31 -2.50 -20.59 3.92
C SER A 31 -2.64 -22.01 4.46
N ASN A 32 -1.91 -22.96 3.87
CA ASN A 32 -1.53 -24.18 4.55
C ASN A 32 -0.55 -23.80 5.66
N THR A 33 -1.01 -22.99 6.61
CA THR A 33 -0.43 -22.91 7.94
C THR A 33 -0.71 -24.26 8.56
N ARG A 34 0.20 -25.21 8.27
CA ARG A 34 0.43 -26.33 9.18
C ARG A 34 0.53 -25.70 10.58
N PRO A 35 -0.30 -26.14 11.54
CA PRO A 35 -0.22 -25.62 12.89
C PRO A 35 1.25 -25.70 13.32
N ALA A 36 1.82 -24.56 13.70
CA ALA A 36 3.16 -24.55 14.26
C ALA A 36 3.11 -25.48 15.48
N GLU A 37 3.89 -26.55 15.42
CA GLU A 37 4.09 -27.43 16.55
C GLU A 37 4.60 -26.54 17.70
N PRO A 38 4.01 -26.61 18.90
CA PRO A 38 4.36 -25.70 19.98
C PRO A 38 5.86 -25.79 20.26
N GLU A 39 6.60 -24.76 19.87
CA GLU A 39 8.01 -24.64 20.22
C GLU A 39 8.10 -24.71 21.75
N LYS A 40 8.89 -25.67 22.24
CA LYS A 40 9.34 -25.69 23.62
C LYS A 40 9.98 -24.32 23.88
N LYS A 41 9.28 -23.49 24.66
CA LYS A 41 9.84 -22.25 25.23
C LYS A 41 11.08 -22.61 26.04
N THR A 42 12.23 -22.54 25.39
CA THR A 42 13.50 -22.44 26.10
C THR A 42 13.48 -21.04 26.72
N LYS A 43 13.58 -20.96 28.04
CA LYS A 43 13.66 -19.68 28.75
C LYS A 43 14.96 -18.99 28.35
N THR A 44 14.91 -18.16 27.32
CA THR A 44 15.98 -17.19 27.05
C THR A 44 15.87 -16.07 28.07
N THR A 45 16.95 -15.82 28.79
CA THR A 45 17.14 -14.64 29.63
C THR A 45 16.77 -13.37 28.83
N PRO A 46 16.01 -12.41 29.38
CA PRO A 46 15.67 -11.19 28.65
C PRO A 46 16.95 -10.43 28.27
N GLN A 47 17.28 -10.47 26.98
CA GLN A 47 18.30 -9.63 26.40
C GLN A 47 17.78 -8.18 26.42
N PRO A 48 18.59 -7.19 26.82
CA PRO A 48 18.19 -5.79 26.74
C PRO A 48 17.76 -5.49 25.30
N ALA A 49 16.54 -4.98 25.14
CA ALA A 49 16.07 -4.52 23.83
C ALA A 49 17.04 -3.44 23.35
N ALA A 50 17.62 -3.64 22.16
CA ALA A 50 18.43 -2.62 21.52
C ALA A 50 17.59 -1.34 21.40
N SER A 51 18.18 -0.19 21.74
CA SER A 51 17.51 1.10 21.58
C SER A 51 17.02 1.27 20.14
N PRO A 52 15.81 1.81 19.92
CA PRO A 52 15.32 2.08 18.57
C PRO A 52 16.32 2.98 17.83
N VAL A 53 16.87 2.50 16.71
CA VAL A 53 17.76 3.28 15.84
C VAL A 53 16.94 3.84 14.69
N GLU A 54 17.10 5.13 14.41
CA GLU A 54 16.47 5.77 13.25
C GLU A 54 16.98 5.17 11.94
N PRO A 55 16.09 4.90 10.96
CA PRO A 55 16.50 4.37 9.66
C PRO A 55 17.47 5.29 8.92
N ASP A 56 18.47 4.69 8.28
CA ASP A 56 19.38 5.40 7.38
C ASP A 56 18.68 5.82 6.08
N PRO A 57 19.16 6.88 5.40
CA PRO A 57 18.64 7.30 4.11
C PRO A 57 18.62 6.20 3.04
N VAL A 58 17.54 6.16 2.26
CA VAL A 58 17.39 5.24 1.13
C VAL A 58 17.60 5.97 -0.20
N ALA A 59 18.54 5.48 -0.99
CA ALA A 59 18.73 5.91 -2.37
C ALA A 59 17.87 5.05 -3.30
N LEU A 60 16.80 5.64 -3.86
CA LEU A 60 15.97 4.96 -4.85
C LEU A 60 16.72 4.85 -6.19
N PRO A 61 16.56 3.76 -6.95
CA PRO A 61 17.21 3.57 -8.26
C PRO A 61 16.57 4.43 -9.38
N PHE A 62 15.58 5.25 -9.05
CA PHE A 62 14.87 6.11 -9.99
C PHE A 62 15.20 7.58 -9.68
N GLN A 63 15.71 8.31 -10.66
CA GLN A 63 15.95 9.75 -10.52
C GLN A 63 14.64 10.53 -10.59
N GLN A 64 13.84 10.28 -11.64
CA GLN A 64 12.54 10.90 -11.86
C GLN A 64 11.58 9.87 -12.47
N PHE A 65 10.44 9.66 -11.82
CA PHE A 65 9.41 8.75 -12.33
C PHE A 65 8.01 9.30 -12.01
N THR A 66 7.10 9.22 -12.98
CA THR A 66 5.68 9.54 -12.77
C THR A 66 4.81 8.34 -13.10
N PHE A 67 3.93 7.98 -12.17
CA PHE A 67 2.87 7.01 -12.37
C PHE A 67 1.52 7.71 -12.32
N ASP A 68 0.71 7.57 -13.36
CA ASP A 68 -0.66 8.07 -13.41
C ASP A 68 -1.61 6.87 -13.54
N ALA A 69 -2.63 6.81 -12.70
CA ALA A 69 -3.67 5.80 -12.75
C ALA A 69 -5.05 6.45 -12.80
N LYS A 70 -5.87 6.02 -13.76
CA LYS A 70 -7.28 6.38 -13.89
C LYS A 70 -8.11 5.13 -14.17
N ILE A 71 -8.90 4.70 -13.21
CA ILE A 71 -9.71 3.49 -13.32
C ILE A 71 -11.14 3.82 -12.91
N ASP A 72 -12.10 3.62 -13.82
CA ASP A 72 -13.49 4.01 -13.54
C ASP A 72 -14.15 3.03 -12.56
N ARG A 73 -13.85 1.74 -12.68
CA ARG A 73 -14.34 0.67 -11.78
C ARG A 73 -13.23 -0.33 -11.46
N LEU A 74 -12.97 -0.57 -10.19
CA LEU A 74 -12.00 -1.54 -9.70
C LEU A 74 -12.69 -2.48 -8.71
N TYR A 75 -12.54 -3.79 -8.91
CA TYR A 75 -13.17 -4.81 -8.07
C TYR A 75 -12.14 -5.69 -7.38
N LEU A 76 -12.39 -5.97 -6.10
CA LEU A 76 -11.66 -6.93 -5.29
C LEU A 76 -12.65 -7.61 -4.32
N ARG A 77 -13.07 -8.83 -4.60
CA ARG A 77 -14.09 -9.55 -3.81
C ARG A 77 -15.34 -8.67 -3.57
N GLU A 78 -15.60 -8.27 -2.32
CA GLU A 78 -16.76 -7.45 -1.93
C GLU A 78 -16.49 -5.94 -2.02
N ILE A 79 -15.26 -5.57 -2.39
CA ILE A 79 -14.84 -4.19 -2.58
C ILE A 79 -15.11 -3.77 -4.02
N ALA A 80 -15.87 -2.70 -4.17
CA ALA A 80 -16.09 -1.98 -5.40
C ALA A 80 -15.57 -0.55 -5.25
N VAL A 81 -14.46 -0.26 -5.92
CA VAL A 81 -13.91 1.09 -6.01
C VAL A 81 -14.36 1.73 -7.32
N SER A 82 -14.81 2.97 -7.27
CA SER A 82 -15.13 3.76 -8.46
C SER A 82 -14.38 5.08 -8.52
N ASN A 83 -14.20 5.61 -9.73
CA ASN A 83 -13.51 6.88 -9.99
C ASN A 83 -12.11 6.94 -9.35
N PHE A 84 -11.34 5.84 -9.44
CA PHE A 84 -9.99 5.78 -8.90
C PHE A 84 -9.06 6.65 -9.74
N LEU A 85 -8.52 7.69 -9.12
CA LEU A 85 -7.56 8.62 -9.71
C LEU A 85 -6.37 8.74 -8.77
N ALA A 86 -5.18 8.38 -9.26
CA ALA A 86 -3.94 8.48 -8.50
C ALA A 86 -2.80 9.00 -9.37
N THR A 87 -2.03 9.95 -8.86
CA THR A 87 -0.74 10.35 -9.45
C THR A 87 0.36 10.20 -8.40
N VAL A 88 1.40 9.44 -8.74
CA VAL A 88 2.61 9.28 -7.93
C VAL A 88 3.79 9.88 -8.67
N LYS A 89 4.55 10.74 -8.00
CA LYS A 89 5.81 11.29 -8.50
C LYS A 89 6.94 10.88 -7.58
N LEU A 90 8.01 10.34 -8.16
CA LEU A 90 9.23 10.00 -7.44
C LEU A 90 10.36 10.88 -7.97
N ASN A 91 11.02 11.60 -7.07
CA ASN A 91 12.14 12.48 -7.38
C ASN A 91 13.25 12.28 -6.33
N HIS A 92 14.37 11.65 -6.70
CA HIS A 92 15.57 11.58 -5.86
C HIS A 92 15.33 11.15 -4.39
N GLY A 93 14.42 10.19 -4.16
CA GLY A 93 14.08 9.72 -2.80
C GLY A 93 12.86 10.39 -2.17
N GLU A 94 12.32 11.44 -2.79
CA GLU A 94 11.01 12.00 -2.45
C GLU A 94 9.91 11.30 -3.24
N VAL A 95 8.84 10.91 -2.56
CA VAL A 95 7.65 10.29 -3.13
C VAL A 95 6.46 11.17 -2.80
N ALA A 96 5.78 11.65 -3.84
CA ALA A 96 4.57 12.46 -3.71
C ALA A 96 3.39 11.74 -4.36
N VAL A 97 2.33 11.50 -3.59
CA VAL A 97 1.06 10.95 -4.07
C VAL A 97 0.01 12.06 -4.00
N LYS A 98 -0.33 12.64 -5.16
CA LYS A 98 -1.34 13.69 -5.26
C LYS A 98 -1.82 13.89 -6.71
N PRO A 99 -3.13 13.82 -6.99
CA PRO A 99 -4.20 13.40 -6.07
C PRO A 99 -4.18 11.89 -5.82
N LEU A 100 -4.78 11.43 -4.73
CA LEU A 100 -5.35 10.08 -4.60
C LEU A 100 -6.83 10.25 -4.25
N GLN A 101 -7.72 9.90 -5.16
CA GLN A 101 -9.16 10.08 -5.04
C GLN A 101 -9.88 8.82 -5.53
N LEU A 102 -10.89 8.38 -4.81
CA LEU A 102 -11.72 7.24 -5.18
C LEU A 102 -13.04 7.28 -4.42
N ALA A 103 -14.00 6.45 -4.81
CA ALA A 103 -15.14 6.11 -3.97
C ALA A 103 -15.11 4.62 -3.64
N PHE A 104 -15.10 4.29 -2.36
CA PHE A 104 -15.06 2.93 -1.84
C PHE A 104 -16.48 2.48 -1.48
N ASN A 105 -17.01 1.50 -2.20
CA ASN A 105 -18.40 1.04 -2.09
C ASN A 105 -19.41 2.21 -2.05
N GLY A 106 -19.15 3.26 -2.84
CA GLY A 106 -19.96 4.48 -2.93
C GLY A 106 -19.56 5.61 -1.97
N ALA A 107 -18.73 5.36 -0.96
CA ALA A 107 -18.26 6.38 -0.01
C ALA A 107 -16.99 7.09 -0.52
N PRO A 108 -16.94 8.44 -0.58
CA PRO A 108 -15.80 9.15 -1.11
C PRO A 108 -14.59 9.06 -0.18
N VAL A 109 -13.43 8.82 -0.78
CA VAL A 109 -12.13 8.79 -0.11
C VAL A 109 -11.15 9.64 -0.89
N SER A 110 -10.40 10.47 -0.19
CA SER A 110 -9.29 11.22 -0.76
C SER A 110 -8.11 11.21 0.18
N ALA A 111 -6.92 11.18 -0.39
CA ALA A 111 -5.69 11.15 0.37
C ALA A 111 -4.57 11.86 -0.39
N SER A 112 -3.52 12.22 0.34
CA SER A 112 -2.24 12.58 -0.23
C SER A 112 -1.12 12.17 0.69
N ALA A 113 0.05 11.90 0.11
CA ALA A 113 1.25 11.58 0.86
C ALA A 113 2.44 12.33 0.26
N LEU A 114 3.28 12.90 1.12
CA LEU A 114 4.63 13.33 0.78
C LEU A 114 5.58 12.57 1.70
N VAL A 115 6.53 11.86 1.10
CA VAL A 115 7.47 11.01 1.84
C VAL A 115 8.88 11.33 1.35
N ASN A 116 9.77 11.70 2.26
CA ASN A 116 11.19 11.86 1.94
C ASN A 116 11.99 10.73 2.59
N LEU A 117 12.47 9.83 1.74
CA LEU A 117 13.29 8.68 2.14
C LEU A 117 14.79 8.99 2.09
N ALA A 118 15.19 10.15 1.54
CA ALA A 118 16.58 10.55 1.38
C ALA A 118 17.19 11.18 2.65
N VAL A 119 16.43 11.26 3.74
CA VAL A 119 16.87 11.80 5.03
C VAL A 119 16.81 10.74 6.12
N LYS A 120 17.73 10.82 7.09
CA LYS A 120 17.74 9.92 8.24
C LYS A 120 16.47 10.10 9.06
N GLY A 121 15.87 9.01 9.51
CA GLY A 121 14.60 9.02 10.23
C GLY A 121 13.37 9.18 9.33
N TYR A 122 13.55 9.54 8.05
CA TYR A 122 12.51 9.84 7.06
C TYR A 122 11.53 10.95 7.48
N THR A 123 10.89 11.59 6.51
CA THR A 123 9.78 12.53 6.80
C THR A 123 8.54 12.17 6.02
N TYR A 124 7.40 12.43 6.64
CA TYR A 124 6.09 12.05 6.13
C TYR A 124 5.08 13.16 6.40
N ASP A 125 4.36 13.56 5.36
CA ASP A 125 3.12 14.34 5.47
C ASP A 125 2.02 13.50 4.85
N LEU A 126 1.06 13.08 5.68
CA LEU A 126 -0.02 12.20 5.29
C LEU A 126 -1.33 12.90 5.58
N TRP A 127 -2.20 12.93 4.57
CA TRP A 127 -3.55 13.43 4.70
C TRP A 127 -4.53 12.40 4.16
N LEU A 128 -5.60 12.17 4.91
CA LEU A 128 -6.67 11.25 4.57
C LEU A 128 -8.01 11.88 4.94
N ASN A 129 -8.95 11.79 4.02
CA ASN A 129 -10.36 12.09 4.23
C ASN A 129 -11.18 10.90 3.75
N ALA A 130 -11.95 10.33 4.66
CA ALA A 130 -12.80 9.18 4.41
C ALA A 130 -14.11 9.42 5.20
N ASP A 131 -15.20 9.69 4.49
CA ASP A 131 -16.51 9.91 5.10
C ASP A 131 -17.39 8.66 4.88
N LYS A 132 -17.86 8.05 5.97
CA LYS A 132 -18.83 6.92 5.95
C LYS A 132 -18.40 5.72 5.09
N VAL A 133 -17.11 5.39 5.10
CA VAL A 133 -16.60 4.19 4.41
C VAL A 133 -17.14 2.93 5.12
N PRO A 134 -17.85 2.03 4.42
CA PRO A 134 -18.37 0.81 5.03
C PRO A 134 -17.22 -0.14 5.36
N LEU A 135 -17.20 -0.64 6.60
CA LEU A 135 -16.12 -1.50 7.11
C LEU A 135 -16.37 -2.99 6.83
N GLU A 136 -17.62 -3.44 6.82
CA GLU A 136 -17.98 -4.85 6.57
C GLU A 136 -17.35 -5.41 5.28
N PRO A 137 -17.40 -4.71 4.11
CA PRO A 137 -16.82 -5.25 2.88
C PRO A 137 -15.29 -5.36 2.94
N ILE A 138 -14.64 -4.50 3.73
CA ILE A 138 -13.20 -4.55 3.98
C ILE A 138 -12.88 -5.80 4.82
N ALA A 139 -13.56 -5.96 5.95
CA ALA A 139 -13.37 -7.10 6.85
C ALA A 139 -13.61 -8.42 6.11
N ASN A 140 -14.71 -8.55 5.39
CA ASN A 140 -15.04 -9.76 4.63
C ASN A 140 -14.03 -10.09 3.51
N THR A 141 -13.35 -9.08 2.98
CA THR A 141 -12.34 -9.23 1.93
C THR A 141 -10.99 -9.67 2.48
N PHE A 142 -10.56 -9.13 3.61
CA PHE A 142 -9.23 -9.39 4.18
C PHE A 142 -9.19 -10.43 5.31
N ALA A 143 -10.30 -10.59 6.03
CA ALA A 143 -10.48 -11.55 7.12
C ALA A 143 -11.80 -12.32 6.92
N PRO A 144 -11.86 -13.21 5.90
CA PRO A 144 -13.10 -13.90 5.56
C PRO A 144 -13.63 -14.81 6.68
N ASP A 145 -12.76 -15.30 7.57
CA ASP A 145 -13.13 -16.10 8.74
C ASP A 145 -13.87 -15.29 9.83
N ASP A 146 -13.72 -13.95 9.83
CA ASP A 146 -14.36 -13.02 10.77
C ASP A 146 -15.63 -12.36 10.19
N ARG A 147 -16.17 -12.90 9.08
CA ARG A 147 -17.40 -12.39 8.45
C ARG A 147 -18.55 -12.25 9.45
N GLY A 148 -19.20 -11.08 9.44
CA GLY A 148 -20.42 -10.81 10.21
C GLY A 148 -20.20 -10.45 11.68
N GLN A 149 -18.96 -10.15 12.08
CA GLN A 149 -18.61 -9.77 13.47
C GLN A 149 -18.52 -8.24 13.70
N TYR A 150 -18.74 -7.41 12.68
CA TYR A 150 -18.54 -5.96 12.70
C TYR A 150 -19.67 -5.21 11.99
#